data_AF-A0A553G4G3-F1
#
_entry.id   AF-A0A553G4G3-F1
#
_cell.length_a   1.000
_cell.length_b   1.000
_cell.length_c   1.000
_cell.angle_alpha   90.00
_cell.angle_beta   90.00
_cell.angle_gamma   90.00
#
_symmetry.space_group_name_H-M   'P 1'
#
loop_
_entity.id
_entity.type
_entity.pdbx_description
1 polymer ?
#
loop_
_entity_poly.entity_id
_entity_poly.type
_entity_poly.pdbx_seq_one_letter_code
_entity_poly.pdbx_strand_id
1 'polypeptide(L)'
;MRINRVLNTLEKLNAQIIFYGQEKPRGTNEDTGEDERSRYDHAMKQLIRCVNWSLAENQRHLMVLDKQGTKERMDIFASSAAFMFSHQDADKLLEPPLEVESHLYQTVQCADWICALLGRISAYKYDPDFKDFDWAIKYFGNRLAHASSPHSKIRAAGTGRDVYANHLGSYRSCFSTTEIPMSPTDMEALEKKFNG
;
A
#
# COMPACT_ATOMS: atom_id res chain seq x y z
N MET A 1 -20.03 -3.38 7.81
CA MET A 1 -20.16 -3.72 6.37
C MET A 1 -19.29 -4.96 6.08
N ARG A 2 -19.80 -5.98 5.38
CA ARG A 2 -19.01 -7.20 5.08
C ARG A 2 -18.17 -6.96 3.82
N ILE A 3 -16.87 -7.19 3.87
CA ILE A 3 -15.92 -6.92 2.76
C ILE A 3 -16.30 -7.61 1.43
N ASN A 4 -16.96 -8.78 1.48
CA ASN A 4 -17.48 -9.42 0.27
C ASN A 4 -18.55 -8.59 -0.46
N ARG A 5 -19.38 -7.85 0.28
CA ARG A 5 -20.38 -6.94 -0.31
C ARG A 5 -19.71 -5.75 -0.97
N VAL A 6 -18.64 -5.22 -0.37
CA VAL A 6 -17.81 -4.15 -0.96
C VAL A 6 -17.27 -4.60 -2.31
N LEU A 7 -16.57 -5.74 -2.35
CA LEU A 7 -15.97 -6.25 -3.58
C LEU A 7 -17.02 -6.54 -4.66
N ASN A 8 -18.19 -7.07 -4.29
CA ASN A 8 -19.31 -7.25 -5.23
C ASN A 8 -19.82 -5.90 -5.78
N THR A 9 -19.87 -4.86 -4.95
CA THR A 9 -20.29 -3.53 -5.39
C THR A 9 -19.26 -2.91 -6.32
N LEU A 10 -17.95 -3.06 -6.04
CA LEU A 10 -16.89 -2.56 -6.92
C LEU A 10 -16.99 -3.21 -8.31
N GLU A 11 -17.16 -4.53 -8.36
CA GLU A 11 -17.34 -5.27 -9.61
C GLU A 11 -18.57 -4.78 -10.40
N LYS A 12 -19.71 -4.60 -9.73
CA LYS A 12 -20.94 -4.07 -10.36
C LYS A 12 -20.80 -2.65 -10.89
N LEU A 13 -19.98 -1.83 -10.25
CA LEU A 13 -19.72 -0.44 -10.66
C LEU A 13 -18.59 -0.35 -11.69
N ASN A 14 -18.00 -1.49 -12.09
CA ASN A 14 -16.77 -1.54 -12.87
C ASN A 14 -15.67 -0.64 -12.26
N ALA A 15 -15.62 -0.60 -10.92
CA ALA A 15 -14.65 0.17 -10.18
C ALA A 15 -13.32 -0.56 -10.14
N GLN A 16 -12.23 0.21 -10.22
CA GLN A 16 -10.88 -0.32 -10.24
C GLN A 16 -10.17 -0.03 -8.92
N ILE A 17 -9.50 -1.04 -8.35
CA ILE A 17 -8.64 -0.88 -7.18
C ILE A 17 -7.23 -0.51 -7.65
N ILE A 18 -6.71 0.61 -7.17
CA ILE A 18 -5.35 1.05 -7.49
C ILE A 18 -4.58 1.17 -6.18
N PHE A 19 -3.42 0.54 -6.10
CA PHE A 19 -2.58 0.58 -4.90
C PHE A 19 -1.10 0.65 -5.24
N TYR A 20 -0.37 1.32 -4.35
CA TYR A 20 1.07 1.24 -4.28
C TYR A 20 1.47 0.93 -2.84
N GLY A 21 2.25 -0.12 -2.64
CA GLY A 21 2.82 -0.48 -1.35
C GLY A 21 4.34 -0.51 -1.41
N GLN A 22 4.98 -0.42 -0.25
CA GLN A 22 6.41 -0.63 -0.10
C GLN A 22 6.63 -1.50 1.14
N GLU A 23 7.37 -2.59 0.97
CA GLU A 23 7.86 -3.41 2.08
C GLU A 23 8.68 -2.51 3.02
N LYS A 24 8.38 -2.58 4.31
CA LYS A 24 9.13 -1.81 5.30
C LYS A 24 10.53 -2.42 5.43
N PRO A 25 11.61 -1.62 5.33
CA PRO A 25 12.95 -2.08 5.67
C PRO A 25 12.98 -2.66 7.08
N ARG A 26 13.82 -3.67 7.32
CA ARG A 26 14.00 -4.24 8.65
C ARG A 26 15.15 -3.56 9.38
N GLY A 27 14.99 -3.32 10.68
CA GLY A 27 15.94 -2.56 11.50
C GLY A 27 15.36 -1.22 11.93
N THR A 28 16.18 -0.40 12.60
CA THR A 28 15.77 0.94 13.02
C THR A 28 15.86 1.94 11.87
N ASN A 29 15.28 3.14 12.04
CA ASN A 29 15.44 4.22 11.05
C ASN A 29 16.93 4.61 10.88
N GLU A 30 17.75 4.48 11.94
CA GLU A 30 19.19 4.75 11.89
C GLU A 30 19.95 3.72 11.04
N ASP A 31 19.53 2.45 11.11
CA ASP A 31 20.13 1.35 10.33
C ASP A 31 19.74 1.40 8.84
N THR A 32 18.53 1.89 8.55
CA THR A 32 17.93 1.82 7.22
C THR A 32 18.04 3.12 6.43
N GLY A 33 18.26 4.25 7.12
CA GLY A 33 18.35 5.58 6.51
C GLY A 33 17.03 6.12 5.95
N GLU A 34 15.91 5.40 6.12
CA GLU A 34 14.59 5.83 5.65
C GLU A 34 13.74 6.38 6.80
N ASP A 35 13.32 7.65 6.70
CA ASP A 35 12.33 8.26 7.58
C ASP A 35 10.89 7.96 7.10
N GLU A 36 9.96 7.79 8.04
CA GLU A 36 8.53 7.59 7.81
C GLU A 36 7.92 8.62 6.86
N ARG A 37 8.29 9.90 7.03
CA ARG A 37 7.78 10.98 6.16
C ARG A 37 8.24 10.81 4.72
N SER A 38 9.52 10.50 4.52
CA SER A 38 10.07 10.30 3.17
C SER A 38 9.44 9.09 2.47
N ARG A 39 9.15 8.02 3.22
CA ARG A 39 8.44 6.84 2.71
C ARG A 39 7.01 7.17 2.33
N TYR A 40 6.28 7.89 3.19
CA TYR A 40 4.92 8.29 2.91
C TYR A 40 4.86 9.16 1.65
N ASP A 41 5.72 10.17 1.56
CA ASP A 41 5.82 11.06 0.40
C ASP A 41 6.11 10.30 -0.91
N HIS A 42 7.09 9.40 -0.86
CA HIS A 42 7.42 8.54 -1.98
C HIS A 42 6.22 7.65 -2.38
N ALA A 43 5.56 7.01 -1.42
CA ALA A 43 4.39 6.17 -1.67
C ALA A 43 3.22 6.97 -2.27
N MET A 44 2.98 8.19 -1.80
CA MET A 44 1.95 9.09 -2.34
C MET A 44 2.25 9.45 -3.80
N LYS A 45 3.48 9.84 -4.11
CA LYS A 45 3.90 10.13 -5.49
C LYS A 45 3.74 8.92 -6.40
N GLN A 46 4.16 7.73 -5.96
CA GLN A 46 3.97 6.51 -6.76
C GLN A 46 2.49 6.16 -6.92
N LEU A 47 1.65 6.39 -5.90
CA LEU A 47 0.21 6.17 -6.01
C LEU A 47 -0.41 7.10 -7.06
N ILE A 48 -0.09 8.39 -7.04
CA ILE A 48 -0.54 9.36 -8.06
C ILE A 48 -0.17 8.87 -9.46
N ARG A 49 1.08 8.41 -9.66
CA ARG A 49 1.53 7.85 -10.95
C ARG A 49 0.74 6.62 -11.36
N CYS A 50 0.52 5.68 -10.43
CA CYS A 50 -0.25 4.47 -10.69
C CYS A 50 -1.69 4.81 -11.12
N VAL A 51 -2.32 5.80 -10.48
CA VAL A 51 -3.64 6.28 -10.88
C VAL A 51 -3.58 6.91 -12.27
N ASN A 52 -2.58 7.77 -12.52
CA ASN A 52 -2.40 8.44 -13.82
C ASN A 52 -2.28 7.46 -14.99
N TRP A 53 -1.49 6.39 -14.82
CA TRP A 53 -1.30 5.35 -15.82
C TRP A 53 -2.51 4.43 -16.00
N SER A 54 -3.35 4.31 -14.98
CA SER A 54 -4.57 3.48 -15.04
C SER A 54 -5.73 4.17 -15.75
N LEU A 55 -5.66 5.49 -15.95
CA LEU A 55 -6.70 6.29 -16.59
C LEU A 55 -6.39 6.52 -18.08
N ALA A 56 -7.44 6.61 -18.90
CA ALA A 56 -7.28 7.02 -20.30
C ALA A 56 -6.73 8.46 -20.42
N GLU A 57 -6.16 8.83 -21.57
CA GLU A 57 -5.54 10.16 -21.77
C GLU A 57 -6.51 11.33 -21.57
N ASN A 58 -7.79 11.15 -21.89
CA ASN A 58 -8.83 12.16 -21.73
C ASN A 58 -9.53 12.16 -20.36
N GLN A 59 -9.14 11.25 -19.46
CA GLN A 59 -9.72 11.17 -18.13
C GLN A 59 -8.90 11.99 -17.15
N ARG A 60 -9.59 12.52 -16.14
CA ARG A 60 -9.03 13.31 -15.04
C ARG A 60 -9.62 12.80 -13.74
N HIS A 61 -8.94 13.03 -12.62
CA HIS A 61 -9.36 12.51 -11.33
C HIS A 61 -9.13 13.50 -10.19
N LEU A 62 -9.90 13.27 -9.12
CA LEU A 62 -9.70 13.85 -7.80
C LEU A 62 -9.33 12.72 -6.85
N MET A 63 -8.41 12.99 -5.95
CA MET A 63 -8.01 12.06 -4.90
C MET A 63 -8.55 12.54 -3.56
N VAL A 64 -9.19 11.64 -2.82
CA VAL A 64 -9.69 11.88 -1.47
C VAL A 64 -8.98 10.94 -0.52
N LEU A 65 -8.38 11.48 0.54
CA LEU A 65 -7.61 10.76 1.54
C LEU A 65 -8.28 10.87 2.91
N ASP A 66 -8.03 9.89 3.78
CA ASP A 66 -8.38 10.06 5.19
C ASP A 66 -7.44 11.07 5.86
N LYS A 67 -8.00 11.89 6.74
CA LYS A 67 -7.29 12.92 7.49
C LYS A 67 -6.14 12.30 8.28
N GLN A 68 -4.92 12.63 7.86
CA GLN A 68 -3.70 12.42 8.64
C GLN A 68 -3.49 13.68 9.52
N GLY A 69 -2.62 13.67 10.53
CA GLY A 69 -2.54 14.77 11.51
C GLY A 69 -2.32 16.15 10.87
N THR A 70 -2.59 17.25 11.59
CA THR A 70 -2.51 18.63 11.05
C THR A 70 -1.14 19.00 10.45
N LYS A 71 -0.05 18.44 10.98
CA LYS A 71 1.31 18.66 10.45
C LYS A 71 1.54 17.90 9.14
N GLU A 72 1.06 16.66 9.07
CA GLU A 72 1.20 15.80 7.90
C GLU A 72 0.40 16.35 6.72
N ARG A 73 -0.79 16.92 6.98
CA ARG A 73 -1.63 17.55 5.96
C ARG A 73 -0.89 18.57 5.08
N MET A 74 -0.17 19.50 5.71
CA MET A 74 0.51 20.58 4.97
C MET A 74 1.66 20.04 4.12
N ASP A 75 2.41 19.08 4.66
CA ASP A 75 3.54 18.45 3.98
C ASP A 75 3.06 17.62 2.77
N ILE A 76 1.99 16.84 2.95
CA ILE A 76 1.36 16.03 1.89
C ILE A 76 0.80 16.92 0.80
N PHE A 77 0.09 18.00 1.18
CA PHE A 77 -0.45 18.96 0.23
C PHE A 77 0.66 19.62 -0.59
N ALA A 78 1.69 20.17 0.07
CA ALA A 78 2.79 20.86 -0.59
C ALA A 78 3.56 19.93 -1.54
N SER A 79 3.88 18.72 -1.10
CA SER A 79 4.62 17.77 -1.92
C SER A 79 3.81 17.24 -3.10
N SER A 80 2.52 16.94 -2.89
CA SER A 80 1.63 16.50 -3.98
C SER A 80 1.42 17.60 -5.01
N ALA A 81 1.21 18.85 -4.57
CA ALA A 81 1.11 19.99 -5.46
C ALA A 81 2.40 20.21 -6.26
N ALA A 82 3.57 20.18 -5.60
CA ALA A 82 4.85 20.28 -6.29
C ALA A 82 5.02 19.17 -7.33
N PHE A 83 4.62 17.93 -7.02
CA PHE A 83 4.67 16.80 -7.94
C PHE A 83 3.74 16.99 -9.14
N MET A 84 2.50 17.44 -8.94
CA MET A 84 1.54 17.72 -10.01
C MET A 84 2.06 18.69 -11.06
N PHE A 85 2.71 19.79 -10.62
CA PHE A 85 3.21 20.81 -11.54
C PHE A 85 4.59 20.51 -12.14
N SER A 86 5.28 19.45 -11.68
CA SER A 86 6.64 19.12 -12.10
C SER A 86 6.80 17.76 -12.76
N HIS A 87 5.76 16.93 -12.82
CA HIS A 87 5.83 15.58 -13.38
C HIS A 87 4.69 15.28 -14.36
N GLN A 88 5.06 14.80 -15.56
CA GLN A 88 4.11 14.36 -16.58
C GLN A 88 3.23 13.19 -16.12
N ASP A 89 3.71 12.39 -15.16
CA ASP A 89 2.94 11.26 -14.61
C ASP A 89 1.88 11.69 -13.58
N ALA A 90 1.62 12.99 -13.41
CA ALA A 90 0.61 13.54 -12.50
C ALA A 90 -0.35 14.53 -13.19
N ASP A 91 -0.26 14.66 -14.51
CA ASP A 91 -0.99 15.64 -15.33
C ASP A 91 -2.51 15.43 -15.36
N LYS A 92 -3.00 14.25 -14.95
CA LYS A 92 -4.46 13.97 -14.87
C LYS A 92 -5.06 14.24 -13.48
N LEU A 93 -4.26 14.59 -12.48
CA LEU A 93 -4.75 14.98 -11.16
C LEU A 93 -5.21 16.45 -11.23
N LEU A 94 -6.48 16.70 -10.91
CA LEU A 94 -7.06 18.05 -11.08
C LEU A 94 -6.64 19.03 -9.98
N GLU A 95 -6.51 18.53 -8.75
CA GLU A 95 -6.17 19.30 -7.56
C GLU A 95 -5.35 18.41 -6.61
N PRO A 96 -4.51 18.99 -5.73
CA PRO A 96 -3.85 18.22 -4.69
C PRO A 96 -4.85 17.41 -3.86
N PRO A 97 -4.46 16.24 -3.33
CA PRO A 97 -5.39 15.35 -2.63
C PRO A 97 -6.16 16.06 -1.50
N LEU A 98 -7.47 15.79 -1.45
CA LEU A 98 -8.38 16.36 -0.46
C LEU A 98 -8.47 15.42 0.75
N GLU A 99 -8.25 15.94 1.94
CA GLU A 99 -8.44 15.17 3.17
C GLU A 99 -9.86 15.29 3.71
N VAL A 100 -10.44 14.16 4.09
CA VAL A 100 -11.75 14.07 4.71
C VAL A 100 -11.70 13.20 5.96
N GLU A 101 -12.71 13.29 6.82
CA GLU A 101 -12.77 12.51 8.05
C GLU A 101 -13.49 11.18 7.78
N SER A 102 -12.76 10.06 7.78
CA SER A 102 -13.26 8.72 7.40
C SER A 102 -14.54 8.29 8.10
N HIS A 103 -14.78 8.71 9.35
CA HIS A 103 -16.01 8.38 10.07
C HIS A 103 -17.29 8.93 9.41
N LEU A 104 -17.17 9.95 8.55
CA LEU A 104 -18.27 10.54 7.78
C LEU A 104 -18.43 9.94 6.37
N TYR A 105 -17.40 9.26 5.85
CA TYR A 105 -17.36 8.81 4.46
C TYR A 105 -17.14 7.30 4.35
N GLN A 106 -18.20 6.57 3.99
CA GLN A 106 -18.17 5.12 3.79
C GLN A 106 -17.20 4.69 2.68
N THR A 107 -16.93 5.55 1.70
CA THR A 107 -15.97 5.30 0.62
C THR A 107 -14.52 5.28 1.12
N VAL A 108 -14.19 6.12 2.10
CA VAL A 108 -12.86 6.13 2.74
C VAL A 108 -12.70 4.88 3.61
N GLN A 109 -13.71 4.54 4.42
CA GLN A 109 -13.71 3.29 5.20
C GLN A 109 -13.57 2.04 4.31
N CYS A 110 -14.16 2.07 3.11
CA CYS A 110 -14.01 1.02 2.12
C CYS A 110 -12.55 0.90 1.66
N ALA A 111 -11.87 2.02 1.39
CA ALA A 111 -10.45 2.03 1.05
C ALA A 111 -9.60 1.45 2.18
N ASP A 112 -9.92 1.78 3.44
CA ASP A 112 -9.21 1.23 4.61
C ASP A 112 -9.33 -0.29 4.71
N TRP A 113 -10.52 -0.86 4.46
CA TRP A 113 -10.67 -2.33 4.46
C TRP A 113 -9.90 -3.01 3.35
N ILE A 114 -9.83 -2.40 2.16
CA ILE A 114 -9.01 -2.90 1.05
C ILE A 114 -7.53 -2.83 1.43
N CYS A 115 -7.09 -1.70 2.00
CA CYS A 115 -5.73 -1.50 2.48
C CYS A 115 -5.36 -2.55 3.55
N ALA A 116 -6.27 -2.81 4.50
CA ALA A 116 -6.08 -3.85 5.51
C ALA A 116 -5.91 -5.25 4.89
N LEU A 117 -6.73 -5.62 3.89
CA LEU A 117 -6.58 -6.89 3.17
C LEU A 117 -5.24 -6.97 2.41
N LEU A 118 -4.88 -5.91 1.70
CA LEU A 118 -3.59 -5.81 1.00
C LEU A 118 -2.43 -5.94 1.99
N GLY A 119 -2.54 -5.35 3.18
CA GLY A 119 -1.56 -5.48 4.25
C GLY A 119 -1.38 -6.93 4.72
N ARG A 120 -2.48 -7.68 4.91
CA ARG A 120 -2.41 -9.11 5.30
C ARG A 120 -1.80 -9.98 4.20
N ILE A 121 -2.17 -9.73 2.94
CA ILE A 121 -1.58 -10.43 1.79
C ILE A 121 -0.08 -10.10 1.67
N SER A 122 0.29 -8.83 1.87
CA SER A 122 1.68 -8.39 1.83
C SER A 122 2.49 -9.06 2.94
N ALA A 123 2.00 -9.06 4.17
CA ALA A 123 2.66 -9.70 5.30
C ALA A 123 2.91 -11.20 5.04
N TYR A 124 1.92 -11.95 4.57
CA TYR A 124 2.11 -13.37 4.20
C TYR A 124 3.24 -13.60 3.18
N LYS A 125 3.37 -12.66 2.21
CA LYS A 125 4.32 -12.77 1.11
C LYS A 125 5.73 -12.37 1.53
N TYR A 126 5.87 -11.34 2.35
CA TYR A 126 7.16 -10.74 2.71
C TYR A 126 7.69 -11.17 4.07
N ASP A 127 6.91 -11.90 4.85
CA ASP A 127 7.30 -12.27 6.21
C ASP A 127 6.86 -13.72 6.52
N PRO A 128 7.81 -14.62 6.85
CA PRO A 128 7.50 -16.01 7.20
C PRO A 128 6.72 -16.15 8.51
N ASP A 129 6.75 -15.17 9.41
CA ASP A 129 6.03 -15.24 10.69
C ASP A 129 4.51 -15.03 10.50
N PHE A 130 4.10 -14.52 9.34
CA PHE A 130 2.70 -14.23 9.01
C PHE A 130 2.09 -15.25 8.05
N LYS A 131 2.55 -16.50 8.08
CA LYS A 131 1.95 -17.59 7.28
C LYS A 131 0.47 -17.83 7.61
N ASP A 132 0.04 -17.50 8.83
CA ASP A 132 -1.35 -17.59 9.26
C ASP A 132 -2.29 -16.60 8.54
N PHE A 133 -1.78 -15.69 7.71
CA PHE A 133 -2.60 -14.83 6.84
C PHE A 133 -2.92 -15.44 5.47
N ASP A 134 -2.66 -16.73 5.26
CA ASP A 134 -3.00 -17.45 4.03
C ASP A 134 -4.49 -17.33 3.65
N TRP A 135 -5.38 -17.20 4.64
CA TRP A 135 -6.81 -16.98 4.45
C TRP A 135 -7.10 -15.71 3.63
N ALA A 136 -6.27 -14.68 3.74
CA ALA A 136 -6.47 -13.43 3.00
C ALA A 136 -6.29 -13.68 1.50
N ILE A 137 -5.29 -14.48 1.14
CA ILE A 137 -5.07 -14.93 -0.24
C ILE A 137 -6.20 -15.85 -0.68
N LYS A 138 -6.54 -16.84 0.14
CA LYS A 138 -7.58 -17.84 -0.14
C LYS A 138 -8.93 -17.21 -0.49
N TYR A 139 -9.38 -16.26 0.31
CA TYR A 139 -10.73 -15.72 0.19
C TYR A 139 -10.79 -14.45 -0.67
N PHE A 140 -9.72 -13.67 -0.75
CA PHE A 140 -9.75 -12.34 -1.37
C PHE A 140 -8.71 -12.11 -2.46
N GLY A 141 -7.63 -12.89 -2.51
CA GLY A 141 -6.50 -12.65 -3.41
C GLY A 141 -6.88 -12.60 -4.89
N ASN A 142 -7.63 -13.59 -5.39
CA ASN A 142 -8.08 -13.62 -6.78
C ASN A 142 -9.07 -12.50 -7.11
N ARG A 143 -9.94 -12.15 -6.15
CA ARG A 143 -10.94 -11.10 -6.34
C ARG A 143 -10.31 -9.72 -6.41
N LEU A 144 -9.35 -9.46 -5.52
CA LEU A 144 -8.54 -8.24 -5.54
C LEU A 144 -7.71 -8.17 -6.82
N ALA A 145 -7.04 -9.26 -7.20
CA ALA A 145 -6.28 -9.33 -8.45
C ALA A 145 -7.11 -8.96 -9.68
N HIS A 146 -8.36 -9.44 -9.74
CA HIS A 146 -9.27 -9.16 -10.84
C HIS A 146 -9.75 -7.69 -10.86
N ALA A 147 -10.06 -7.12 -9.69
CA ALA A 147 -10.53 -5.74 -9.59
C ALA A 147 -9.40 -4.70 -9.66
N SER A 148 -8.14 -5.12 -9.54
CA SER A 148 -7.01 -4.19 -9.45
C SER A 148 -6.44 -3.78 -10.81
N SER A 149 -5.93 -2.54 -10.86
CA SER A 149 -5.16 -2.06 -12.02
C SER A 149 -3.86 -2.84 -12.20
N PRO A 150 -3.44 -3.16 -13.45
CA PRO A 150 -2.15 -3.80 -13.72
C PRO A 150 -0.94 -2.95 -13.32
N HIS A 151 -1.13 -1.64 -13.13
CA HIS A 151 -0.07 -0.74 -12.64
C HIS A 151 0.11 -0.81 -11.12
N SER A 152 -0.80 -1.47 -10.40
CA SER A 152 -0.71 -1.57 -8.94
C SER A 152 0.34 -2.59 -8.53
N LYS A 153 1.14 -2.24 -7.52
CA LYS A 153 2.18 -3.13 -7.00
C LYS A 153 2.57 -2.83 -5.56
N ILE A 154 3.17 -3.81 -4.91
CA ILE A 154 3.95 -3.66 -3.68
C ILE A 154 5.43 -3.81 -4.05
N ARG A 155 6.24 -2.80 -3.76
CA ARG A 155 7.69 -2.81 -3.96
C ARG A 155 8.36 -3.57 -2.83
N ALA A 156 9.24 -4.50 -3.15
CA ALA A 156 10.05 -5.21 -2.15
C ALA A 156 11.20 -4.35 -1.63
N ALA A 157 11.67 -4.66 -0.44
CA ALA A 157 12.92 -4.16 0.12
C ALA A 157 14.10 -5.01 -0.38
N GLY A 158 15.26 -4.38 -0.53
CA GLY A 158 16.51 -5.04 -0.91
C GLY A 158 16.42 -5.88 -2.18
N THR A 159 16.72 -7.18 -2.06
CA THR A 159 16.72 -8.14 -3.18
C THR A 159 15.42 -8.96 -3.31
N GLY A 160 14.38 -8.60 -2.54
CA GLY A 160 13.07 -9.22 -2.62
C GLY A 160 12.39 -8.99 -3.98
N ARG A 161 11.21 -9.59 -4.17
CA ARG A 161 10.45 -9.47 -5.42
C ARG A 161 9.22 -8.60 -5.25
N ASP A 162 9.04 -7.64 -6.15
CA ASP A 162 7.79 -6.86 -6.23
C ASP A 162 6.58 -7.79 -6.43
N VAL A 163 5.45 -7.43 -5.83
CA VAL A 163 4.15 -8.11 -5.99
C VAL A 163 3.25 -7.23 -6.83
N TYR A 164 2.95 -7.66 -8.05
CA TYR A 164 1.97 -7.01 -8.92
C TYR A 164 0.55 -7.49 -8.64
N ALA A 165 -0.45 -6.68 -9.01
CA ALA A 165 -1.87 -6.98 -8.81
C ALA A 165 -2.31 -8.40 -9.20
N ASN A 166 -1.87 -8.87 -10.37
CA ASN A 166 -2.18 -10.22 -10.88
C ASN A 166 -1.62 -11.36 -10.03
N HIS A 167 -0.70 -11.08 -9.09
CA HIS A 167 -0.08 -12.05 -8.20
C HIS A 167 -0.63 -12.00 -6.76
N LEU A 168 -1.66 -11.20 -6.48
CA LEU A 168 -2.31 -11.16 -5.16
C LEU A 168 -2.95 -12.50 -4.77
N GLY A 169 -3.44 -13.27 -5.74
CA GLY A 169 -4.01 -14.62 -5.53
C GLY A 169 -2.97 -15.75 -5.40
N SER A 170 -1.68 -15.44 -5.55
CA SER A 170 -0.61 -16.44 -5.49
C SER A 170 -0.14 -16.68 -4.05
N TYR A 171 0.10 -17.93 -3.68
CA TYR A 171 0.70 -18.32 -2.39
C TYR A 171 2.24 -18.23 -2.38
N ARG A 172 2.87 -17.72 -3.45
CA ARG A 172 4.32 -17.53 -3.49
C ARG A 172 4.74 -16.41 -2.53
N SER A 173 5.81 -16.66 -1.77
CA SER A 173 6.51 -15.64 -1.00
C SER A 173 7.44 -14.81 -1.88
N CYS A 174 7.77 -13.61 -1.38
CA CYS A 174 8.47 -12.55 -2.10
C CYS A 174 9.58 -11.87 -1.27
N PHE A 175 9.84 -12.33 -0.05
CA PHE A 175 10.90 -11.81 0.80
C PHE A 175 12.31 -11.95 0.21
N SER A 176 13.21 -11.06 0.62
CA SER A 176 14.64 -11.18 0.36
C SER A 176 15.25 -12.29 1.24
N THR A 177 16.18 -13.10 0.72
CA THR A 177 16.89 -14.12 1.54
C THR A 177 17.82 -13.50 2.57
N THR A 178 18.26 -12.26 2.35
CA THR A 178 19.11 -11.49 3.28
C THR A 178 18.32 -10.75 4.34
N GLU A 179 17.05 -10.50 4.08
CA GLU A 179 16.11 -9.84 4.97
C GLU A 179 14.97 -10.82 5.23
N ILE A 180 15.23 -11.98 5.84
CA ILE A 180 14.20 -12.79 6.50
C ILE A 180 14.36 -12.54 8.01
N PRO A 181 13.30 -12.19 8.76
CA PRO A 181 13.49 -11.84 10.15
C PRO A 181 13.75 -13.14 10.88
N MET A 182 14.63 -13.03 11.86
CA MET A 182 14.85 -14.04 12.85
C MET A 182 13.53 -14.22 13.61
N SER A 183 13.16 -15.48 13.86
CA SER A 183 11.87 -15.87 14.44
C SER A 183 11.61 -15.17 15.79
N PRO A 184 10.38 -15.21 16.35
CA PRO A 184 10.10 -14.64 17.67
C PRO A 184 11.06 -15.15 18.77
N THR A 185 11.54 -16.39 18.61
CA THR A 185 12.53 -17.03 19.49
C THR A 185 13.92 -16.36 19.40
N ASP A 186 14.27 -15.87 18.23
CA ASP A 186 15.54 -15.19 17.97
C ASP A 186 15.50 -13.72 18.42
N MET A 187 14.32 -13.08 18.39
CA MET A 187 14.08 -11.77 19.00
C MET A 187 14.24 -11.81 20.53
N GLU A 188 13.68 -12.82 21.20
CA GLU A 188 13.89 -13.01 22.66
C GLU A 188 15.37 -13.27 23.01
N ALA A 189 16.10 -13.96 22.13
CA ALA A 189 17.53 -14.21 22.31
C ALA A 189 18.37 -12.93 22.15
N LEU A 190 17.98 -12.01 21.26
CA LEU A 190 18.59 -10.70 21.11
C LEU A 190 18.26 -9.80 22.30
N GLU A 191 17.01 -9.74 22.76
CA GLU A 191 16.62 -8.97 23.94
C GLU A 191 17.39 -9.40 25.20
N LYS A 192 17.63 -10.72 25.39
CA LYS A 192 18.47 -11.23 26.48
C LYS A 192 19.95 -10.86 26.37
N LYS A 193 20.46 -10.64 25.16
CA LYS A 193 21.88 -10.31 24.92
C LYS A 193 22.17 -8.82 25.08
N PHE A 194 21.17 -7.96 24.94
CA PHE A 194 21.28 -6.51 25.11
C PHE A 194 20.81 -5.99 26.48
N ASN A 195 20.05 -6.79 27.23
CA ASN A 195 19.62 -6.49 28.61
C ASN A 195 20.44 -7.24 29.68
N GLY A 196 21.61 -7.79 29.33
CA GLY A 196 22.52 -8.52 30.21
C GLY A 196 23.86 -7.84 30.38
#